data_AF-A0A6A4XPB2-F1
#
_entry.id   AF-A0A6A4XPB2-F1
#
_cell.length_a   1.000
_cell.length_b   1.000
_cell.length_c   1.000
_cell.angle_alpha   90.00
_cell.angle_beta   90.00
_cell.angle_gamma   90.00
#
_symmetry.space_group_name_H-M   'P 1'
#
loop_
_entity.id
_entity.type
_entity.pdbx_description
1 polymer ?
#
loop_
_entity_poly.entity_id
_entity_poly.type
_entity_poly.pdbx_seq_one_letter_code
_entity_poly.pdbx_strand_id
1 'polypeptide(L)'
;MTTLPHVPTENIDQGPSDIPKVLSSPTVPLVQAHLVEMKAMYDLQTTSSPLEMYAHLLAMEADYCDNIHMENYAHTVHKLHPVQYAQSNARHLPARRSLKAILTVCPYSGCPVSVEDSYQLHIQGKTVVCQVCTNPITMDMYKMNALLDAAKTMMPELAVPTLPHDGQFESFLD
;
A
#
# COMPACT_ATOMS: atom_id res chain seq x y z
N MET A 1 26.70 25.77 -48.33
CA MET A 1 27.88 25.07 -47.79
C MET A 1 28.42 25.93 -46.66
N THR A 2 28.10 25.57 -45.42
CA THR A 2 28.48 26.35 -44.23
C THR A 2 29.28 25.43 -43.32
N THR A 3 30.58 25.67 -43.28
CA THR A 3 31.54 25.01 -42.38
C THR A 3 31.34 25.53 -40.96
N LEU A 4 31.03 24.63 -40.03
CA LEU A 4 31.04 24.91 -38.59
C LEU A 4 32.48 24.86 -38.05
N PRO A 5 32.90 25.80 -37.18
CA PRO A 5 34.23 25.84 -36.61
C PRO A 5 34.39 24.80 -35.49
N HIS A 6 35.58 24.19 -35.46
CA HIS A 6 36.08 23.29 -34.42
C HIS A 6 36.51 24.10 -33.19
N VAL A 7 36.08 23.69 -31.99
CA VAL A 7 36.53 24.23 -30.69
C VAL A 7 36.82 23.05 -29.73
N PRO A 8 37.89 23.12 -28.91
CA PRO A 8 38.62 21.95 -28.41
C PRO A 8 37.96 21.26 -27.20
N THR A 9 38.24 19.96 -27.10
CA THR A 9 38.05 19.10 -25.92
C THR A 9 38.90 19.57 -24.74
N GLU A 10 38.25 19.93 -23.63
CA GLU A 10 38.89 20.04 -22.32
C GLU A 10 38.38 18.95 -21.37
N ASN A 11 39.30 18.49 -20.54
CA ASN A 11 39.33 17.21 -19.85
C ASN A 11 38.24 17.02 -18.80
N ILE A 12 37.51 15.91 -18.86
CA ILE A 12 36.72 15.40 -17.73
C ILE A 12 37.55 14.34 -17.02
N ASP A 13 37.86 14.68 -15.78
CA ASP A 13 38.56 13.93 -14.74
C ASP A 13 38.12 12.45 -14.67
N GLN A 14 39.10 11.55 -14.71
CA GLN A 14 38.92 10.10 -14.55
C GLN A 14 38.81 9.75 -13.07
N GLY A 15 37.59 9.52 -12.58
CA GLY A 15 37.35 8.71 -11.38
C GLY A 15 37.01 7.27 -11.78
N PRO A 16 37.66 6.22 -11.22
CA PRO A 16 37.35 4.85 -11.59
C PRO A 16 36.23 4.31 -10.69
N SER A 17 35.10 3.96 -11.30
CA SER A 17 34.38 2.73 -10.96
C SER A 17 33.27 2.55 -11.99
N ASP A 18 33.59 1.81 -13.05
CA ASP A 18 32.60 1.12 -13.87
C ASP A 18 31.66 0.35 -12.94
N ILE A 19 30.46 0.87 -12.71
CA ILE A 19 29.34 0.03 -12.29
C ILE A 19 28.87 -0.62 -13.59
N PRO A 20 29.00 -1.94 -13.78
CA PRO A 20 28.44 -2.58 -14.96
C PRO A 20 26.93 -2.38 -14.89
N LYS A 21 26.41 -1.46 -15.71
CA LYS A 21 24.98 -1.30 -15.93
C LYS A 21 24.55 -2.46 -16.81
N VAL A 22 24.51 -3.66 -16.24
CA VAL A 22 23.91 -4.83 -16.89
C VAL A 22 22.40 -4.59 -16.85
N LEU A 23 21.92 -3.81 -17.82
CA LEU A 23 20.53 -3.85 -18.22
C LEU A 23 20.34 -5.19 -18.94
N SER A 24 20.10 -6.25 -18.16
CA SER A 24 19.66 -7.52 -18.71
C SER A 24 18.44 -7.26 -19.58
N SER A 25 18.59 -7.43 -20.89
CA SER A 25 17.47 -7.26 -21.82
C SER A 25 16.37 -8.26 -21.44
N PRO A 26 15.09 -7.84 -21.41
CA PRO A 26 14.00 -8.73 -21.03
C PRO A 26 14.00 -9.93 -21.99
N THR A 27 14.00 -11.15 -21.43
CA THR A 27 13.95 -12.37 -22.22
C THR A 27 12.49 -12.70 -22.56
N VAL A 28 12.27 -13.38 -23.69
CA VAL A 28 10.92 -13.82 -24.09
C VAL A 28 10.22 -14.62 -22.98
N PRO A 29 10.88 -15.59 -22.30
CA PRO A 29 10.26 -16.32 -21.19
C PRO A 29 9.83 -15.42 -20.03
N LEU A 30 10.63 -14.40 -19.69
CA LEU A 30 10.28 -13.47 -18.62
C LEU A 30 9.02 -12.66 -18.97
N VAL A 31 8.93 -12.17 -20.20
CA VAL A 31 7.75 -11.42 -20.67
C VAL A 31 6.51 -12.32 -20.68
N GLN A 32 6.64 -13.57 -21.15
CA GLN A 32 5.52 -14.52 -21.16
C GLN A 32 5.02 -14.85 -19.75
N ALA A 33 5.92 -15.07 -18.78
CA ALA A 33 5.55 -15.30 -17.38
C ALA A 33 4.76 -14.12 -16.81
N HIS A 34 5.24 -12.88 -17.05
CA HIS A 34 4.54 -11.69 -16.60
C HIS A 34 3.14 -11.53 -17.24
N LEU A 35 3.00 -11.84 -18.54
CA LEU A 35 1.70 -11.80 -19.21
C LEU A 35 0.72 -12.85 -18.68
N VAL A 36 1.21 -14.03 -18.28
CA VAL A 36 0.38 -15.07 -17.64
C VAL A 36 -0.16 -14.57 -16.31
N GLU A 37 0.65 -13.93 -15.48
CA GLU A 37 0.21 -13.32 -14.22
C GLU A 37 -0.84 -12.22 -14.45
N MET A 38 -0.60 -11.31 -15.40
CA MET A 38 -1.55 -10.26 -15.76
C MET A 38 -2.87 -10.84 -16.27
N LYS A 39 -2.82 -11.90 -17.08
CA LYS A 39 -4.02 -12.59 -17.56
C LYS A 39 -4.81 -13.19 -16.42
N ALA A 40 -4.15 -13.84 -15.45
CA ALA A 40 -4.83 -14.42 -14.29
C ALA A 40 -5.62 -13.37 -13.49
N MET A 41 -5.06 -12.17 -13.32
CA MET A 41 -5.77 -11.06 -12.67
C MET A 41 -6.97 -10.55 -13.49
N TYR A 42 -6.82 -10.46 -14.81
CA TYR A 42 -7.92 -10.11 -15.70
C TYR A 42 -9.03 -11.15 -15.68
N ASP A 43 -8.67 -12.44 -15.70
CA ASP A 43 -9.62 -13.55 -15.60
C ASP A 43 -10.39 -13.47 -14.27
N LEU A 44 -9.71 -13.22 -13.15
CA LEU A 44 -10.36 -13.01 -11.85
C LEU A 44 -11.37 -11.86 -11.91
N GLN A 45 -10.97 -10.71 -12.44
CA GLN A 45 -11.84 -9.53 -12.56
C GLN A 45 -13.08 -9.80 -13.41
N THR A 46 -12.95 -10.59 -14.48
CA THR A 46 -14.06 -10.88 -15.40
C THR A 46 -15.00 -11.98 -14.90
N THR A 47 -14.54 -12.84 -13.98
CA THR A 47 -15.30 -14.01 -13.50
C THR A 47 -15.84 -13.85 -12.08
N SER A 48 -15.35 -12.88 -11.31
CA SER A 48 -15.72 -12.69 -9.89
C SER A 48 -16.67 -11.51 -9.68
N SER A 49 -17.45 -11.57 -8.61
CA SER A 49 -18.14 -10.37 -8.11
C SER A 49 -17.14 -9.34 -7.54
N PRO A 50 -17.53 -8.06 -7.43
CA PRO A 50 -16.68 -7.03 -6.83
C PRO A 50 -16.21 -7.36 -5.41
N LEU A 51 -17.07 -7.99 -4.60
CA LEU A 51 -16.75 -8.38 -3.23
C LEU A 51 -15.73 -9.53 -3.20
N GLU A 52 -15.89 -10.54 -4.04
CA GLU A 52 -14.94 -11.66 -4.14
C GLU A 52 -13.57 -11.17 -4.63
N MET A 53 -13.56 -10.29 -5.63
CA MET A 53 -12.33 -9.65 -6.10
C MET A 53 -11.67 -8.84 -4.98
N TYR A 54 -12.45 -8.04 -4.24
CA TYR A 54 -11.95 -7.28 -3.09
C TYR A 54 -11.33 -8.19 -2.02
N ALA A 55 -12.04 -9.25 -1.62
CA ALA A 55 -11.57 -10.22 -0.64
C ALA A 55 -10.28 -10.91 -1.10
N HIS A 56 -10.19 -11.27 -2.38
CA HIS A 56 -9.00 -11.91 -2.95
C HIS A 56 -7.79 -10.96 -2.99
N LEU A 57 -7.98 -9.70 -3.37
CA LEU A 57 -6.92 -8.69 -3.35
C LEU A 57 -6.39 -8.44 -1.93
N LEU A 58 -7.29 -8.35 -0.94
CA LEU A 58 -6.90 -8.22 0.48
C LEU A 58 -6.13 -9.45 0.98
N ALA A 59 -6.47 -10.65 0.51
CA ALA A 59 -5.74 -11.87 0.88
C ALA A 59 -4.32 -11.87 0.31
N MET A 60 -4.15 -11.56 -0.98
CA MET A 60 -2.81 -11.47 -1.60
C MET A 60 -1.94 -10.39 -0.93
N GLU A 61 -2.54 -9.26 -0.56
CA GLU A 61 -1.84 -8.19 0.15
C GLU A 61 -1.41 -8.64 1.55
N ALA A 62 -2.29 -9.33 2.29
CA ALA A 62 -1.93 -9.91 3.58
C ALA A 62 -0.78 -10.94 3.48
N ASP A 63 -0.85 -11.86 2.51
CA ASP A 63 0.20 -12.86 2.28
C ASP A 63 1.56 -12.21 1.96
N TYR A 64 1.55 -11.12 1.20
CA TYR A 64 2.76 -10.36 0.88
C TYR A 64 3.29 -9.53 2.08
N CYS A 65 2.39 -9.00 2.90
CA CYS A 65 2.77 -8.33 4.14
C CYS A 65 3.42 -9.30 5.14
N ASP A 66 2.92 -10.53 5.22
CA ASP A 66 3.44 -11.59 6.10
C ASP A 66 4.76 -12.19 5.59
N ASN A 67 4.94 -12.26 4.25
CA ASN A 67 6.16 -12.75 3.62
C ASN A 67 6.62 -11.83 2.47
N ILE A 68 7.69 -11.06 2.71
CA ILE A 68 8.26 -10.12 1.73
C ILE A 68 8.80 -10.80 0.45
N HIS A 69 9.01 -12.11 0.48
CA HIS A 69 9.44 -12.91 -0.68
C HIS A 69 8.28 -13.50 -1.46
N MET A 70 7.03 -13.25 -1.05
CA MET A 70 5.85 -13.67 -1.78
C MET A 70 5.79 -12.95 -3.12
N GLU A 71 5.92 -13.70 -4.22
CA GLU A 71 5.79 -13.18 -5.58
C GLU A 71 4.34 -13.32 -6.05
N ASN A 72 3.52 -12.33 -5.67
CA ASN A 72 2.12 -12.25 -6.08
C ASN A 72 1.78 -10.87 -6.64
N TYR A 73 0.51 -10.65 -6.99
CA TYR A 73 0.08 -9.38 -7.58
C TYR A 73 0.36 -8.17 -6.67
N ALA A 74 0.23 -8.29 -5.35
CA ALA A 74 0.54 -7.19 -4.42
C ALA A 74 2.03 -6.81 -4.45
N HIS A 75 2.93 -7.81 -4.53
CA HIS A 75 4.36 -7.55 -4.72
C HIS A 75 4.64 -6.86 -6.05
N THR A 76 4.01 -7.30 -7.13
CA THR A 76 4.14 -6.70 -8.46
C THR A 76 3.69 -5.23 -8.45
N VAL A 77 2.53 -4.93 -7.87
CA VAL A 77 2.05 -3.55 -7.71
C VAL A 77 3.05 -2.73 -6.89
N HIS A 78 3.57 -3.26 -5.78
CA HIS A 78 4.55 -2.55 -4.96
C HIS A 78 5.85 -2.21 -5.72
N LYS A 79 6.33 -3.11 -6.60
CA LYS A 79 7.49 -2.85 -7.48
C LYS A 79 7.26 -1.68 -8.44
N LEU A 80 6.02 -1.38 -8.82
CA LEU A 80 5.67 -0.23 -9.67
C LEU A 80 5.82 1.13 -8.93
N HIS A 81 6.05 1.12 -7.63
CA HIS A 81 6.32 2.30 -6.81
C HIS A 81 7.80 2.34 -6.38
N PRO A 82 8.76 2.63 -7.28
CA PRO A 82 10.18 2.36 -7.07
C PRO A 82 10.78 3.06 -5.85
N VAL A 83 10.34 4.28 -5.53
CA VAL A 83 10.78 5.01 -4.33
C VAL A 83 10.32 4.30 -3.05
N GLN A 84 9.05 3.90 -2.99
CA GLN A 84 8.47 3.20 -1.84
C GLN A 84 9.09 1.81 -1.69
N TYR A 85 9.22 1.07 -2.80
CA TYR A 85 9.84 -0.24 -2.82
C TYR A 85 11.27 -0.21 -2.28
N ALA A 86 12.10 0.72 -2.75
CA ALA A 86 13.47 0.88 -2.28
C ALA A 86 13.55 1.22 -0.78
N GLN A 87 12.72 2.16 -0.30
CA GLN A 87 12.66 2.53 1.11
C GLN A 87 12.23 1.36 2.00
N SER A 88 11.27 0.57 1.53
CA SER A 88 10.72 -0.56 2.26
C SER A 88 11.73 -1.70 2.44
N ASN A 89 12.63 -1.88 1.48
CA ASN A 89 13.72 -2.87 1.54
C ASN A 89 14.90 -2.36 2.38
N ALA A 90 15.18 -1.05 2.35
CA ALA A 90 16.30 -0.46 3.08
C ALA A 90 16.06 -0.31 4.58
N ARG A 91 14.80 -0.13 5.01
CA ARG A 91 14.48 0.30 6.38
C ARG A 91 14.05 -0.82 7.34
N HIS A 92 14.02 -2.09 6.92
CA HIS A 92 13.45 -3.20 7.71
C HIS A 92 12.20 -2.74 8.49
N LEU A 93 11.27 -2.11 7.76
CA LEU A 93 10.12 -1.47 8.39
C LEU A 93 9.41 -2.49 9.30
N PRO A 94 8.92 -2.06 10.47
CA PRO A 94 8.15 -2.94 11.35
C PRO A 94 7.02 -3.61 10.56
N ALA A 95 6.66 -4.83 10.96
CA ALA A 95 5.69 -5.71 10.30
C ALA A 95 4.62 -4.89 9.56
N ARG A 96 4.63 -4.96 8.22
CA ARG A 96 3.70 -4.20 7.38
C ARG A 96 2.30 -4.66 7.74
N ARG A 97 1.52 -3.81 8.41
CA ARG A 97 0.15 -4.19 8.75
C ARG A 97 -0.67 -4.16 7.47
N SER A 98 -1.23 -5.31 7.09
CA SER A 98 -2.07 -5.43 5.90
C SER A 98 -3.35 -4.62 6.04
N LEU A 99 -3.87 -4.11 4.92
CA LEU A 99 -5.20 -3.49 4.85
C LEU A 99 -6.26 -4.45 5.35
N LYS A 100 -6.11 -5.76 5.09
CA LYS A 100 -6.98 -6.79 5.68
C LYS A 100 -6.99 -6.70 7.21
N ALA A 101 -5.83 -6.71 7.85
CA ALA A 101 -5.71 -6.64 9.31
C ALA A 101 -6.16 -5.31 9.92
N ILE A 102 -6.22 -4.24 9.12
CA ILE A 102 -6.75 -2.93 9.53
C ILE A 102 -8.27 -2.93 9.41
N LEU A 103 -8.81 -3.24 8.22
CA LEU A 103 -10.20 -2.98 7.87
C LEU A 103 -11.18 -4.04 8.39
N THR A 104 -10.70 -5.22 8.80
CA THR A 104 -11.55 -6.24 9.43
C THR A 104 -11.68 -6.03 10.95
N VAL A 105 -11.24 -4.88 11.46
CA VAL A 105 -11.19 -4.57 12.89
C VAL A 105 -11.68 -3.15 13.14
N CYS A 106 -12.69 -3.00 13.99
CA CYS A 106 -13.26 -1.72 14.35
C CYS A 106 -12.21 -0.80 15.00
N PRO A 107 -12.07 0.47 14.56
CA PRO A 107 -11.02 1.37 15.04
C PRO A 107 -11.21 1.82 16.50
N TYR A 108 -12.41 1.65 17.08
CA TYR A 108 -12.69 2.03 18.47
C TYR A 108 -12.17 1.00 19.48
N SER A 109 -12.58 -0.25 19.32
CA SER A 109 -12.46 -1.28 20.36
C SER A 109 -11.92 -2.60 19.85
N GLY A 110 -11.50 -2.66 18.58
CA GLY A 110 -10.95 -3.88 18.01
C GLY A 110 -11.97 -4.96 17.64
N CYS A 111 -13.26 -4.62 17.59
CA CYS A 111 -14.33 -5.58 17.26
C CYS A 111 -14.18 -6.11 15.82
N PRO A 112 -14.57 -7.37 15.54
CA PRO A 112 -14.56 -7.89 14.17
C PRO A 112 -15.47 -7.08 13.24
N VAL A 113 -14.99 -6.81 12.02
CA VAL A 113 -15.73 -6.19 10.92
C VAL A 113 -15.76 -7.17 9.76
N SER A 114 -16.94 -7.37 9.15
CA SER A 114 -17.08 -8.32 8.04
C SER A 114 -16.39 -7.80 6.77
N VAL A 115 -16.02 -8.69 5.86
CA VAL A 115 -15.39 -8.29 4.59
C VAL A 115 -16.33 -7.42 3.74
N GLU A 116 -17.64 -7.67 3.81
CA GLU A 116 -18.66 -6.84 3.15
C GLU A 116 -18.68 -5.42 3.74
N ASP A 117 -18.68 -5.30 5.07
CA ASP A 117 -18.61 -3.99 5.73
C ASP A 117 -17.30 -3.28 5.41
N SER A 118 -16.17 -4.00 5.42
CA SER A 118 -14.87 -3.46 5.00
C SER A 118 -14.91 -2.97 3.55
N TYR A 119 -15.60 -3.67 2.64
CA TYR A 119 -15.78 -3.25 1.25
C TYR A 119 -16.62 -1.98 1.15
N GLN A 120 -17.73 -1.90 1.89
CA GLN A 120 -18.58 -0.71 1.94
C GLN A 120 -17.84 0.51 2.49
N LEU A 121 -17.04 0.32 3.55
CA LEU A 121 -16.21 1.36 4.15
C LEU A 121 -15.13 1.84 3.17
N HIS A 122 -14.31 0.92 2.66
CA HIS A 122 -13.09 1.25 1.94
C HIS A 122 -13.32 1.62 0.47
N ILE A 123 -14.16 0.85 -0.23
CA ILE A 123 -14.37 1.04 -1.66
C ILE A 123 -15.57 1.95 -1.93
N GLN A 124 -16.65 1.81 -1.14
CA GLN A 124 -17.87 2.60 -1.37
C GLN A 124 -17.92 3.89 -0.54
N GLY A 125 -16.99 4.09 0.41
CA GLY A 125 -16.96 5.28 1.27
C GLY A 125 -18.18 5.42 2.18
N LYS A 126 -18.89 4.31 2.45
CA LYS A 126 -20.09 4.31 3.27
C LYS A 126 -19.76 4.28 4.76
N THR A 127 -20.64 4.83 5.58
CA THR A 127 -20.63 4.61 7.02
C THR A 127 -21.26 3.26 7.34
N VAL A 128 -20.59 2.46 8.17
CA VAL A 128 -21.11 1.19 8.67
C VAL A 128 -21.22 1.25 10.19
N VAL A 129 -22.27 0.68 10.79
CA VAL A 129 -22.39 0.60 12.25
C VAL A 129 -21.74 -0.68 12.77
N CYS A 130 -20.83 -0.55 13.73
CA CYS A 130 -20.21 -1.69 14.39
C CYS A 130 -21.28 -2.54 15.10
N GLN A 131 -21.35 -3.83 14.78
CA GLN A 131 -22.36 -4.74 15.36
C GLN A 131 -22.12 -5.05 16.85
N VAL A 132 -20.96 -4.68 17.40
CA VAL A 132 -20.58 -4.97 18.79
C VAL A 132 -20.59 -3.70 19.64
N CYS A 133 -19.84 -2.67 19.25
CA CYS A 133 -19.74 -1.43 20.03
C CYS A 133 -20.76 -0.36 19.60
N THR A 134 -21.57 -0.63 18.58
CA THR A 134 -22.63 0.26 18.05
C THR A 134 -22.17 1.62 17.51
N ASN A 135 -20.87 1.91 17.55
CA ASN A 135 -20.32 3.13 16.99
C ASN A 135 -20.35 3.10 15.44
N PRO A 136 -20.63 4.23 14.79
CA PRO A 136 -20.45 4.38 13.35
C PRO A 136 -18.96 4.34 12.99
N ILE A 137 -18.63 3.56 11.97
CA ILE A 137 -17.29 3.40 11.42
C ILE A 137 -17.27 4.13 10.07
N THR A 138 -16.25 4.95 9.86
CA THR A 138 -15.94 5.59 8.58
C THR A 138 -14.45 5.40 8.28
N MET A 139 -14.02 5.65 7.04
CA MET A 139 -12.59 5.64 6.71
C MET A 139 -11.80 6.70 7.48
N ASP A 140 -12.43 7.80 7.88
CA ASP A 140 -11.76 8.84 8.66
C ASP A 140 -11.50 8.41 10.10
N MET A 141 -12.36 7.55 10.69
CA MET A 141 -12.07 6.93 11.99
C MET A 141 -10.81 6.07 11.95
N TYR A 142 -10.57 5.33 10.86
CA TYR A 142 -9.32 4.58 10.70
C TYR A 142 -8.09 5.50 10.59
N LYS A 143 -8.19 6.58 9.81
CA LYS A 143 -7.09 7.56 9.66
C LYS A 143 -6.78 8.25 10.99
N MET A 144 -7.83 8.67 11.72
CA MET A 144 -7.67 9.26 13.05
C MET A 144 -7.05 8.26 14.01
N ASN A 145 -7.53 7.01 14.07
CA ASN A 145 -6.93 6.01 14.95
C ASN A 145 -5.44 5.82 14.66
N ALA A 146 -5.05 5.75 13.38
CA ALA A 146 -3.64 5.66 12.99
C ALA A 146 -2.82 6.89 13.43
N LEU A 147 -3.39 8.09 13.34
CA LEU A 147 -2.77 9.32 13.85
C LEU A 147 -2.60 9.28 15.37
N LEU A 148 -3.63 8.84 16.11
CA LEU A 148 -3.58 8.71 17.57
C LEU A 148 -2.51 7.70 18.01
N ASP A 149 -2.41 6.57 17.32
CA ASP A 149 -1.39 5.55 17.60
C ASP A 149 0.03 6.06 17.32
N ALA A 150 0.22 6.82 16.24
CA ALA A 150 1.48 7.49 15.95
C ALA A 150 1.82 8.56 16.99
N ALA A 151 0.84 9.37 17.41
CA ALA A 151 1.02 10.41 18.42
C ALA A 151 1.41 9.83 19.78
N LYS A 152 0.76 8.75 20.23
CA LYS A 152 1.15 8.02 21.47
C LYS A 152 2.60 7.53 21.43
N THR A 153 3.06 7.10 20.25
CA THR A 153 4.42 6.59 20.06
C THR A 153 5.46 7.72 20.07
N MET A 154 5.15 8.86 19.45
CA MET A 154 6.10 9.98 19.31
C MET A 154 6.06 10.97 20.48
N MET A 155 4.91 11.11 21.13
CA MET A 155 4.62 12.09 22.18
C MET A 155 3.83 11.43 23.32
N PRO A 156 4.43 10.52 24.09
CA PRO A 156 3.72 9.72 25.10
C PRO A 156 3.13 10.56 26.26
N GLU A 157 3.66 11.76 26.49
CA GLU A 157 3.19 12.68 27.54
C GLU A 157 2.01 13.56 27.09
N LEU A 158 1.70 13.59 25.79
CA LEU A 158 0.57 14.36 25.27
C LEU A 158 -0.73 13.62 25.59
N ALA A 159 -1.68 14.32 26.20
CA ALA A 159 -3.04 13.80 26.34
C ALA A 159 -3.68 13.70 24.94
N VAL A 160 -3.78 12.48 24.43
CA VAL A 160 -4.34 12.19 23.11
C VAL A 160 -5.86 12.01 23.24
N PRO A 161 -6.69 12.72 22.46
CA PRO A 161 -8.15 12.60 22.52
C PRO A 161 -8.62 11.20 22.09
N THR A 162 -9.85 10.85 22.47
CA THR A 162 -10.51 9.62 22.00
C THR A 162 -11.15 9.84 20.63
N LEU A 163 -11.37 8.77 19.88
CA LEU A 163 -12.16 8.84 18.65
C LEU A 163 -13.60 9.31 18.94
N PRO A 164 -14.17 10.16 18.08
CA PRO A 164 -15.53 10.65 18.25
C PRO A 164 -16.53 9.52 18.01
N HIS A 165 -17.51 9.37 18.91
CA HIS A 165 -18.49 8.27 18.87
C HIS A 165 -19.65 8.51 17.89
N ASP A 166 -19.77 9.69 17.31
CA ASP A 166 -20.76 10.04 16.28
C ASP A 166 -20.24 9.80 14.85
N GLY A 167 -18.97 9.40 14.71
CA GLY A 167 -18.32 9.14 13.42
C GLY A 167 -18.09 10.40 12.58
N GLN A 168 -18.20 11.59 13.17
CA GLN A 168 -17.92 12.86 12.50
C GLN A 168 -16.49 13.29 12.78
N PHE A 169 -15.82 13.86 11.78
CA PHE A 169 -14.46 14.35 11.93
C PHE A 169 -14.42 15.66 12.73
N GLU A 170 -15.47 16.47 12.62
CA GLU A 170 -15.61 17.77 13.30
C GLU A 170 -15.55 17.59 14.82
N SER A 171 -16.22 16.58 15.35
CA SER A 171 -16.24 16.24 16.78
C SER A 171 -14.89 15.78 17.34
N PHE A 172 -13.88 15.61 16.48
CA PHE A 172 -12.50 15.32 16.90
C PHE A 172 -11.65 16.59 17.04
N LEU A 173 -12.06 17.71 16.42
CA LEU A 173 -11.33 18.98 16.47
C LEU A 173 -11.76 19.89 17.63
N ASP A 174 -12.96 19.65 18.17
CA ASP A 174 -13.55 20.35 19.31
C ASP A 174 -13.02 19.81 20.66
#